data_AF-F0IPI9-F1
#
_entry.id   AF-F0IPI9-F1
#
_cell.length_a   1.000
_cell.length_b   1.000
_cell.length_c   1.000
_cell.angle_alpha   90.00
_cell.angle_beta   90.00
_cell.angle_gamma   90.00
#
_symmetry.space_group_name_H-M   'P 1'
#
loop_
_entity.id
_entity.type
_entity.pdbx_description
1 polymer ?
#
loop_
_entity_poly.entity_id
_entity_poly.type
_entity_poly.pdbx_seq_one_letter_code
_entity_poly.pdbx_strand_id
1 'polypeptide(L)'
;MLSKHDPNFEQKRFEYIAEMGLDPVTGKEADEELLNYATNYTRYAPSIKAGYDFLMVSAAAWSTRAYNKDLQIQRADTQINEYYQIKDAVRTQSVVPAAKVNTRAFTEKTVPDFVTRNDNNFYDTRNYKGNPKAYINEDGYLVSVNPEGDLPIHSQIRGGNSDRTPYISTTDPEFSTTPKNYGSDRIRIDSKQIQHDIETGKLKNVEVITHQEIVDHLQKRVVQAQVRYNKNPNDINTRRLNDAKKDLFNTKRDGEVLIKGSIPPEYFTFE
;
A
#
# COMPACT_ATOMS: atom_id res chain seq x y z
N MET A 1 15.93 33.89 -15.82
CA MET A 1 16.08 32.65 -15.04
C MET A 1 15.52 32.88 -13.65
N LEU A 2 14.66 31.98 -13.17
CA LEU A 2 14.08 32.07 -11.82
C LEU A 2 15.14 31.62 -10.79
N SER A 3 15.33 32.39 -9.72
CA SER A 3 16.27 32.05 -8.65
C SER A 3 15.67 30.97 -7.75
N LYS A 4 16.40 29.87 -7.54
CA LYS A 4 16.00 28.75 -6.65
C LYS A 4 15.84 29.14 -5.18
N HIS A 5 16.32 30.33 -4.81
CA HIS A 5 16.23 30.86 -3.45
C HIS A 5 15.01 31.78 -3.24
N ASP A 6 14.13 31.92 -4.24
CA ASP A 6 12.86 32.63 -4.09
C ASP A 6 11.91 31.82 -3.18
N PRO A 7 11.32 32.41 -2.12
CA PRO A 7 10.40 31.69 -1.23
C PRO A 7 9.15 31.16 -1.93
N ASN A 8 8.80 31.70 -3.10
CA ASN A 8 7.69 31.23 -3.94
C ASN A 8 8.19 30.56 -5.23
N PHE A 9 9.42 30.03 -5.21
CA PHE A 9 10.10 29.48 -6.38
C PHE A 9 9.27 28.39 -7.09
N GLU A 10 8.76 27.40 -6.35
CA GLU A 10 7.99 26.30 -6.94
C GLU A 10 6.70 26.79 -7.60
N GLN A 11 5.97 27.68 -6.92
CA GLN A 11 4.76 28.28 -7.47
C GLN A 11 5.05 29.01 -8.78
N LYS A 12 6.03 29.93 -8.77
CA LYS A 12 6.41 30.71 -9.94
C LYS A 12 6.98 29.84 -11.06
N ARG A 13 7.68 28.75 -10.72
CA ARG A 13 8.19 27.79 -11.70
C ARG A 13 7.05 27.06 -12.40
N PHE A 14 6.05 26.58 -11.68
CA PHE A 14 4.91 25.89 -12.29
C PHE A 14 3.97 26.85 -13.04
N GLU A 15 3.79 28.08 -12.56
CA GLU A 15 3.11 29.13 -13.33
C GLU A 15 3.80 29.37 -14.68
N TYR A 16 5.13 29.54 -14.65
CA TYR A 16 5.92 29.75 -15.86
C TYR A 16 5.89 28.55 -16.82
N ILE A 17 5.98 27.33 -16.30
CA ILE A 17 5.90 26.11 -17.13
C ILE A 17 4.52 25.97 -17.76
N ALA A 18 3.44 26.22 -17.01
CA ALA A 18 2.07 26.11 -17.53
C ALA A 18 1.77 27.14 -18.62
N GLU A 19 2.35 28.34 -18.51
CA GLU A 19 2.15 29.42 -19.46
C GLU A 19 3.05 29.30 -20.70
N MET A 20 4.32 28.93 -20.51
CA MET A 20 5.34 29.00 -21.57
C MET A 20 5.76 27.64 -22.12
N GLY A 21 5.41 26.53 -21.48
CA GLY A 21 5.87 25.19 -21.87
C GLY A 21 7.36 24.95 -21.65
N LEU A 22 8.06 25.84 -20.97
CA LEU A 22 9.51 25.81 -20.76
C LEU A 22 9.84 25.77 -19.26
N ASP A 23 10.81 24.95 -18.87
CA ASP A 23 11.33 24.97 -17.50
C ASP A 23 12.29 26.16 -17.32
N PRO A 24 11.96 27.15 -16.49
CA PRO A 24 12.77 28.37 -16.33
C PRO A 24 14.10 28.14 -15.62
N VAL A 25 14.33 26.93 -15.08
CA VAL A 25 15.56 26.50 -14.41
C VAL A 25 16.56 25.92 -15.41
N THR A 26 16.06 25.14 -16.38
CA THR A 26 16.90 24.41 -17.33
C THR A 26 16.89 25.04 -18.73
N GLY A 27 15.91 25.91 -19.02
CA GLY A 27 15.71 26.55 -20.32
C GLY A 27 15.20 25.60 -21.41
N LYS A 28 14.82 24.38 -21.05
CA LYS A 28 14.34 23.34 -21.96
C LYS A 28 12.81 23.29 -21.99
N GLU A 29 12.26 22.76 -23.07
CA GLU A 29 10.84 22.39 -23.12
C GLU A 29 10.52 21.41 -22.00
N ALA A 30 9.43 21.70 -21.30
CA ALA A 30 8.86 20.81 -20.32
C ALA A 30 8.28 19.61 -21.06
N ASP A 31 8.60 18.41 -20.59
CA ASP A 31 7.93 17.22 -21.09
C ASP A 31 6.43 17.27 -20.74
N GLU A 32 5.66 16.44 -21.44
CA GLU A 32 4.19 16.41 -21.33
C GLU A 32 3.72 16.17 -19.89
N GLU A 33 4.50 15.40 -19.11
CA GLU A 33 4.21 15.11 -17.71
C GLU A 33 4.37 16.36 -16.83
N LEU A 34 5.48 17.07 -16.98
CA LEU A 34 5.80 18.28 -16.25
C LEU A 34 4.86 19.45 -16.63
N LEU A 35 4.51 19.58 -17.92
CA LEU A 35 3.58 20.58 -18.41
C LEU A 35 2.16 20.36 -17.86
N ASN A 36 1.68 19.11 -17.90
CA ASN A 36 0.37 18.77 -17.37
C ASN A 36 0.31 18.94 -15.84
N TYR A 37 1.40 18.61 -15.15
CA TYR A 37 1.51 18.85 -13.71
C TYR A 37 1.45 20.34 -13.37
N ALA A 38 2.22 21.16 -14.06
CA ALA A 38 2.25 22.61 -13.89
C ALA A 38 0.87 23.25 -14.14
N THR A 39 0.17 22.80 -15.19
CA THR A 39 -1.17 23.26 -15.55
C THR A 39 -2.22 22.91 -14.48
N ASN A 40 -2.13 21.72 -13.88
CA ASN A 40 -3.03 21.33 -12.80
C ASN A 40 -2.69 22.07 -11.50
N TYR A 41 -1.41 22.22 -11.19
CA TYR A 41 -0.96 22.99 -10.03
C TYR A 41 -1.51 24.42 -10.07
N THR A 42 -1.33 25.14 -11.17
CA THR A 42 -1.85 26.51 -11.35
C THR A 42 -3.37 26.62 -11.28
N ARG A 43 -4.09 25.62 -11.80
CA ARG A 43 -5.56 25.61 -11.78
C ARG A 43 -6.14 25.43 -10.37
N TYR A 44 -5.49 24.63 -9.52
CA TYR A 44 -6.06 24.21 -8.25
C TYR A 44 -5.36 24.79 -7.01
N ALA A 45 -4.11 25.25 -7.11
CA ALA A 45 -3.40 25.88 -5.99
C ALA A 45 -4.08 27.16 -5.45
N PRO A 46 -4.66 28.06 -6.27
CA PRO A 46 -5.27 29.29 -5.75
C PRO A 46 -6.48 29.08 -4.83
N SER A 47 -7.16 27.93 -4.91
CA SER A 47 -8.33 27.60 -4.08
C SER A 47 -7.99 26.88 -2.78
N ILE A 48 -6.70 26.61 -2.53
CA ILE A 48 -6.21 25.91 -1.34
C ILE A 48 -5.27 26.86 -0.59
N LYS A 49 -5.74 27.44 0.52
CA LYS A 49 -4.98 28.42 1.30
C LYS A 49 -4.34 27.76 2.52
N ALA A 50 -3.00 27.71 2.51
CA ALA A 50 -2.05 27.64 3.62
C ALA A 50 -2.15 26.43 4.57
N GLY A 51 -1.24 25.47 4.36
CA GLY A 51 -0.87 24.42 5.32
C GLY A 51 -1.08 22.98 4.82
N TYR A 52 -1.82 22.83 3.72
CA TYR A 52 -2.18 21.57 3.07
C TYR A 52 -1.40 21.30 1.76
N ASP A 53 -0.50 22.23 1.40
CA ASP A 53 -0.09 22.48 0.01
C ASP A 53 1.00 21.54 -0.54
N PHE A 54 1.72 20.80 0.31
CA PHE A 54 2.70 19.83 -0.17
C PHE A 54 2.08 18.43 -0.43
N LEU A 55 1.03 18.07 0.33
CA LEU A 55 0.39 16.74 0.30
C LEU A 55 -0.60 16.59 -0.87
N MET A 56 -1.37 17.64 -1.19
CA MET A 56 -2.37 17.58 -2.26
C MET A 56 -1.74 17.72 -3.64
N VAL A 57 -0.65 18.48 -3.74
CA VAL A 57 0.11 18.68 -4.97
C VAL A 57 0.92 17.42 -5.33
N SER A 58 1.56 16.77 -4.35
CA SER A 58 2.18 15.45 -4.55
C SER A 58 1.15 14.33 -4.82
N ALA A 59 -0.02 14.36 -4.17
CA ALA A 59 -1.13 13.46 -4.48
C ALA A 59 -1.74 13.72 -5.86
N ALA A 60 -1.77 14.97 -6.34
CA ALA A 60 -2.22 15.32 -7.68
C ALA A 60 -1.20 14.87 -8.74
N ALA A 61 0.11 15.04 -8.51
CA ALA A 61 1.19 14.49 -9.35
C ALA A 61 1.07 12.96 -9.49
N TRP A 62 0.85 12.30 -8.35
CA TRP A 62 0.58 10.87 -8.31
C TRP A 62 -0.72 10.50 -8.98
N SER A 63 -1.76 11.33 -8.91
CA SER A 63 -3.02 11.08 -9.61
C SER A 63 -2.89 11.23 -11.12
N THR A 64 -2.03 12.11 -11.64
CA THR A 64 -1.77 12.23 -13.08
C THR A 64 -0.87 11.09 -13.58
N ARG A 65 0.17 10.71 -12.80
CA ARG A 65 0.92 9.46 -13.05
C ARG A 65 0.01 8.25 -12.97
N ALA A 66 -0.87 8.17 -11.99
CA ALA A 66 -1.81 7.07 -11.80
C ALA A 66 -2.96 7.11 -12.81
N TYR A 67 -3.35 8.25 -13.38
CA TYR A 67 -4.35 8.38 -14.45
C TYR A 67 -3.76 7.98 -15.80
N ASN A 68 -2.50 8.34 -16.07
CA ASN A 68 -1.78 7.87 -17.26
C ASN A 68 -1.37 6.40 -17.13
N LYS A 69 -1.04 5.93 -15.91
CA LYS A 69 -0.94 4.49 -15.61
C LYS A 69 -2.32 3.82 -15.64
N ASP A 70 -3.41 4.47 -15.24
CA ASP A 70 -4.78 3.92 -15.34
C ASP A 70 -5.20 3.80 -16.79
N LEU A 71 -4.78 4.67 -17.70
CA LEU A 71 -5.05 4.48 -19.14
C LEU A 71 -4.25 3.31 -19.73
N GLN A 72 -3.03 3.07 -19.24
CA GLN A 72 -2.21 1.91 -19.60
C GLN A 72 -2.69 0.62 -18.92
N ILE A 73 -3.12 0.70 -17.66
CA ILE A 73 -3.68 -0.38 -16.85
C ILE A 73 -5.11 -0.67 -17.27
N GLN A 74 -5.92 0.30 -17.71
CA GLN A 74 -7.23 0.04 -18.32
C GLN A 74 -7.05 -0.62 -19.69
N ARG A 75 -6.04 -0.26 -20.49
CA ARG A 75 -5.69 -1.03 -21.70
C ARG A 75 -5.22 -2.45 -21.37
N ALA A 76 -4.42 -2.62 -20.31
CA ALA A 76 -3.96 -3.93 -19.84
C ALA A 76 -5.11 -4.76 -19.21
N ASP A 77 -6.01 -4.15 -18.45
CA ASP A 77 -7.18 -4.74 -17.81
C ASP A 77 -8.26 -5.06 -18.85
N THR A 78 -8.35 -4.28 -19.94
CA THR A 78 -9.19 -4.62 -21.10
C THR A 78 -8.61 -5.83 -21.84
N GLN A 79 -7.30 -5.90 -22.04
CA GLN A 79 -6.63 -7.10 -22.60
C GLN A 79 -6.70 -8.31 -21.66
N ILE A 80 -6.66 -8.11 -20.34
CA ILE A 80 -6.82 -9.16 -19.33
C ILE A 80 -8.28 -9.62 -19.25
N ASN A 81 -9.26 -8.72 -19.36
CA ASN A 81 -10.68 -9.08 -19.48
C ASN A 81 -10.96 -9.82 -20.78
N GLU A 82 -10.35 -9.42 -21.90
CA GLU A 82 -10.41 -10.17 -23.16
C GLU A 82 -9.75 -11.56 -23.01
N TYR A 83 -8.62 -11.66 -22.32
CA TYR A 83 -7.96 -12.95 -22.01
C TYR A 83 -8.87 -13.86 -21.17
N TYR A 84 -9.55 -13.35 -20.15
CA TYR A 84 -10.49 -14.14 -19.34
C TYR A 84 -11.80 -14.47 -20.07
N GLN A 85 -12.32 -13.57 -20.93
CA GLN A 85 -13.47 -13.86 -21.78
C GLN A 85 -13.16 -14.91 -22.86
N ILE A 86 -11.97 -14.89 -23.46
CA ILE A 86 -11.50 -15.92 -24.38
C ILE A 86 -11.31 -17.25 -23.64
N LYS A 87 -10.78 -17.23 -22.41
CA LYS A 87 -10.59 -18.42 -21.58
C LYS A 87 -11.92 -19.05 -21.16
N ASP A 88 -12.92 -18.25 -20.83
CA ASP A 88 -14.27 -18.72 -20.51
C ASP A 88 -15.04 -19.19 -21.76
N ALA A 89 -14.85 -18.53 -22.91
CA ALA A 89 -15.42 -18.97 -24.19
C ALA A 89 -14.84 -20.34 -24.63
N VAL A 90 -13.52 -20.55 -24.51
CA VAL A 90 -12.84 -21.82 -24.75
C VAL A 90 -13.27 -22.90 -23.76
N ARG A 91 -13.64 -22.53 -22.52
CA ARG A 91 -14.20 -23.45 -21.53
C ARG A 91 -15.64 -23.90 -21.86
N THR A 92 -16.39 -23.09 -22.61
CA THR A 92 -17.79 -23.37 -22.96
C THR A 92 -18.00 -24.04 -24.32
N GLN A 93 -16.96 -24.16 -25.16
CA GLN A 93 -17.04 -24.90 -26.43
C GLN A 93 -16.29 -26.24 -26.35
N SER A 94 -17.06 -27.31 -26.57
CA SER A 94 -16.65 -28.68 -26.94
C SER A 94 -16.15 -29.63 -25.85
N VAL A 95 -17.04 -30.57 -25.55
CA VAL A 95 -16.79 -31.91 -24.98
C VAL A 95 -16.02 -32.76 -26.00
N VAL A 96 -14.80 -33.21 -25.68
CA VAL A 96 -14.16 -34.46 -26.14
C VAL A 96 -12.98 -34.85 -25.21
N PRO A 97 -12.59 -36.13 -25.08
CA PRO A 97 -12.26 -36.70 -23.78
C PRO A 97 -10.77 -36.79 -23.43
N ALA A 98 -10.52 -36.71 -22.11
CA ALA A 98 -9.39 -37.25 -21.34
C ALA A 98 -7.98 -37.21 -21.97
N ALA A 99 -7.26 -36.11 -21.76
CA ALA A 99 -5.81 -36.12 -21.66
C ALA A 99 -5.40 -35.55 -20.29
N LYS A 100 -4.64 -36.34 -19.51
CA LYS A 100 -4.07 -35.92 -18.22
C LYS A 100 -3.07 -34.78 -18.47
N VAL A 101 -3.50 -33.53 -18.31
CA VAL A 101 -2.59 -32.38 -18.26
C VAL A 101 -2.47 -31.92 -16.82
N ASN A 102 -1.35 -32.27 -16.21
CA ASN A 102 -0.96 -31.85 -14.86
C ASN A 102 -0.47 -30.40 -14.94
N THR A 103 -1.36 -29.43 -14.72
CA THR A 103 -1.01 -27.99 -14.70
C THR A 103 -1.14 -27.43 -13.29
N ARG A 104 -0.14 -27.69 -12.45
CA ARG A 104 0.14 -26.86 -11.27
C ARG A 104 1.11 -25.75 -11.68
N ALA A 105 0.60 -24.72 -12.34
CA ALA A 105 1.31 -23.45 -12.40
C ALA A 105 1.04 -22.74 -11.06
N PHE A 106 1.91 -22.96 -10.08
CA PHE A 106 1.96 -22.12 -8.89
C PHE A 106 2.38 -20.74 -9.35
N THR A 107 1.48 -19.76 -9.28
CA THR A 107 1.88 -18.35 -9.29
C THR A 107 2.56 -18.11 -7.94
N GLU A 108 3.88 -18.21 -7.91
CA GLU A 108 4.68 -18.05 -6.69
C GLU A 108 4.41 -16.67 -6.10
N LYS A 109 3.91 -16.64 -4.86
CA LYS A 109 3.61 -15.39 -4.16
C LYS A 109 4.94 -14.69 -3.87
N THR A 110 5.17 -13.52 -4.46
CA THR A 110 6.39 -12.75 -4.22
C THR A 110 6.34 -12.12 -2.82
N VAL A 111 7.02 -12.74 -1.86
CA VAL A 111 7.19 -12.28 -0.47
C VAL A 111 8.61 -11.74 -0.30
N PRO A 112 8.84 -10.63 0.43
CA PRO A 112 10.19 -10.15 0.70
C PRO A 112 11.02 -11.21 1.43
N ASP A 113 12.35 -11.16 1.24
CA ASP A 113 13.29 -12.03 1.96
C ASP A 113 13.07 -11.91 3.49
N PHE A 114 12.75 -10.71 3.96
CA PHE A 114 12.41 -10.46 5.36
C PHE A 114 11.59 -9.21 5.58
N VAL A 115 11.00 -9.17 6.78
CA VAL A 115 10.36 -7.98 7.32
C VAL A 115 10.90 -7.68 8.71
N THR A 116 10.69 -6.45 9.15
CA THR A 116 11.15 -5.97 10.45
C THR A 116 9.97 -5.48 11.29
N ARG A 117 10.13 -5.53 12.61
CA ARG A 117 9.20 -4.90 13.55
C ARG A 117 9.99 -4.25 14.66
N ASN A 118 9.57 -3.06 15.05
CA ASN A 118 10.13 -2.34 16.20
C ASN A 118 9.12 -2.34 17.36
N ASP A 119 9.62 -2.46 18.58
CA ASP A 119 8.85 -2.36 19.82
C ASP A 119 9.79 -1.92 20.95
N ASN A 120 9.23 -1.46 22.08
CA ASN A 120 10.03 -1.18 23.29
C ASN A 120 10.21 -2.42 24.15
N ASN A 121 9.28 -3.37 24.04
CA ASN A 121 9.34 -4.63 24.77
C ASN A 121 8.45 -5.65 24.07
N PHE A 122 9.05 -6.64 23.41
CA PHE A 122 8.30 -7.67 22.69
C PHE A 122 7.49 -8.60 23.61
N TYR A 123 7.78 -8.66 24.90
CA TYR A 123 7.08 -9.52 25.86
C TYR A 123 5.82 -8.85 26.45
N ASP A 124 5.67 -7.53 26.30
CA ASP A 124 4.48 -6.83 26.76
C ASP A 124 3.28 -7.11 25.84
N THR A 125 2.16 -7.50 26.45
CA THR A 125 0.88 -7.72 25.75
C THR A 125 0.16 -6.43 25.37
N ARG A 126 0.63 -5.28 25.87
CA ARG A 126 0.03 -3.96 25.65
C ARG A 126 1.06 -2.93 25.20
N ASN A 127 0.62 -1.97 24.40
CA ASN A 127 1.45 -0.83 24.00
C ASN A 127 1.41 0.31 25.04
N TYR A 128 2.16 1.39 24.80
CA TYR A 128 2.21 2.57 25.68
C TYR A 128 0.86 3.28 25.91
N LYS A 129 -0.16 3.00 25.09
CA LYS A 129 -1.53 3.50 25.25
C LYS A 129 -2.45 2.53 25.99
N GLY A 130 -1.94 1.38 26.44
CA GLY A 130 -2.71 0.32 27.08
C GLY A 130 -3.48 -0.58 26.10
N ASN A 131 -3.35 -0.39 24.79
CA ASN A 131 -4.04 -1.23 23.80
C ASN A 131 -3.29 -2.55 23.62
N PRO A 132 -3.99 -3.69 23.42
CA PRO A 132 -3.37 -4.96 23.07
C PRO A 132 -2.46 -4.86 21.85
N LYS A 133 -1.33 -5.58 21.88
CA LYS A 133 -0.38 -5.67 20.77
C LYS A 133 0.12 -7.09 20.59
N ALA A 134 0.67 -7.39 19.42
CA ALA A 134 1.42 -8.62 19.21
C ALA A 134 2.62 -8.69 20.16
N TYR A 135 2.89 -9.88 20.69
CA TYR A 135 3.88 -10.10 21.74
C TYR A 135 4.52 -11.48 21.61
N ILE A 136 5.66 -11.68 22.25
CA ILE A 136 6.32 -12.98 22.38
C ILE A 136 5.78 -13.66 23.65
N ASN A 137 5.18 -14.85 23.49
CA ASN A 137 4.64 -15.62 24.62
C ASN A 137 5.72 -16.42 25.36
N GLU A 138 5.32 -17.14 26.41
CA GLU A 138 6.23 -17.95 27.25
C GLU A 138 6.94 -19.07 26.47
N ASP A 139 6.31 -19.58 25.41
CA ASP A 139 6.87 -20.60 24.52
C ASP A 139 7.81 -20.02 23.45
N GLY A 140 8.01 -18.69 23.45
CA GLY A 140 8.87 -17.99 22.50
C GLY A 140 8.24 -17.69 21.14
N TYR A 141 6.94 -17.93 20.96
CA TYR A 141 6.23 -17.57 19.72
C TYR A 141 5.89 -16.09 19.70
N LEU A 142 6.11 -15.42 18.56
CA LEU A 142 5.55 -14.10 18.31
C LEU A 142 4.09 -14.25 17.85
N VAL A 143 3.14 -13.87 18.72
CA VAL A 143 1.71 -14.09 18.50
C VAL A 143 0.97 -12.79 18.22
N SER A 144 0.00 -12.84 17.32
CA SER A 144 -1.01 -11.78 17.19
C SER A 144 -1.93 -11.75 18.42
N VAL A 145 -2.67 -10.64 18.61
CA VAL A 145 -3.56 -10.48 19.77
C VAL A 145 -4.68 -11.52 19.78
N ASN A 146 -5.25 -11.79 18.60
CA ASN A 146 -6.30 -12.79 18.41
C ASN A 146 -6.07 -13.52 17.09
N PRO A 147 -5.27 -14.61 17.05
CA PRO A 147 -4.94 -15.35 15.83
C PRO A 147 -6.15 -15.79 14.98
N GLU A 148 -7.26 -16.10 15.64
CA GLU A 148 -8.55 -16.48 15.02
C GLU A 148 -9.46 -15.27 14.74
N GLY A 149 -8.94 -14.06 14.94
CA GLY A 149 -9.64 -12.81 14.73
C GLY A 149 -10.03 -12.58 13.27
N ASP A 150 -11.04 -11.72 13.11
CA ASP A 150 -11.68 -11.39 11.83
C ASP A 150 -11.52 -9.91 11.46
N LEU A 151 -10.61 -9.19 12.14
CA LEU A 151 -10.41 -7.76 11.91
C LEU A 151 -10.04 -7.53 10.43
N PRO A 152 -10.75 -6.66 9.69
CA PRO A 152 -10.39 -6.37 8.31
C PRO A 152 -9.05 -5.61 8.20
N ILE A 153 -8.27 -5.87 7.14
CA ILE A 153 -6.97 -5.22 6.86
C ILE A 153 -7.01 -3.70 7.07
N HIS A 154 -7.94 -3.00 6.43
CA HIS A 154 -8.05 -1.54 6.57
C HIS A 154 -8.31 -1.05 8.02
N SER A 155 -8.94 -1.86 8.86
CA SER A 155 -9.15 -1.53 10.28
C SER A 155 -7.87 -1.70 11.08
N GLN A 156 -7.06 -2.73 10.76
CA GLN A 156 -5.71 -2.90 11.29
C GLN A 156 -4.83 -1.68 10.92
N ILE A 157 -4.78 -1.30 9.64
CA ILE A 157 -3.99 -0.15 9.16
C ILE A 157 -4.37 1.15 9.88
N ARG A 158 -5.66 1.33 10.16
CA ARG A 158 -6.16 2.52 10.87
C ARG A 158 -5.86 2.51 12.37
N GLY A 159 -5.58 1.33 12.94
CA GLY A 159 -5.30 1.14 14.37
C GLY A 159 -6.56 1.09 15.25
N GLY A 160 -7.69 0.59 14.73
CA GLY A 160 -8.93 0.41 15.49
C GLY A 160 -9.19 -1.05 15.88
N ASN A 161 -9.88 -1.29 17.01
CA ASN A 161 -10.28 -2.62 17.50
C ASN A 161 -9.11 -3.61 17.62
N SER A 162 -8.02 -3.17 18.25
CA SER A 162 -6.79 -3.95 18.39
C SER A 162 -6.95 -5.27 19.15
N ASP A 163 -7.97 -5.40 19.98
CA ASP A 163 -8.35 -6.64 20.67
C ASP A 163 -8.78 -7.77 19.72
N ARG A 164 -9.20 -7.42 18.50
CA ARG A 164 -9.67 -8.37 17.48
C ARG A 164 -8.61 -8.72 16.43
N THR A 165 -7.41 -8.13 16.50
CA THR A 165 -6.47 -8.24 15.39
C THR A 165 -5.84 -9.63 15.30
N PRO A 166 -5.97 -10.32 14.14
CA PRO A 166 -5.20 -11.53 13.86
C PRO A 166 -3.83 -11.22 13.28
N TYR A 167 -3.46 -9.94 13.17
CA TYR A 167 -2.28 -9.51 12.45
C TYR A 167 -1.16 -9.04 13.36
N ILE A 168 0.05 -9.40 12.97
CA ILE A 168 1.30 -8.81 13.40
C ILE A 168 1.71 -7.81 12.33
N SER A 169 1.72 -6.52 12.68
CA SER A 169 2.21 -5.46 11.78
C SER A 169 3.72 -5.46 11.70
N THR A 170 4.24 -5.41 10.48
CA THR A 170 5.68 -5.43 10.15
C THR A 170 5.96 -4.47 9.00
N THR A 171 7.23 -4.19 8.77
CA THR A 171 7.72 -3.32 7.70
C THR A 171 8.63 -4.10 6.77
N ASP A 172 8.30 -4.07 5.48
CA ASP A 172 9.21 -4.39 4.39
C ASP A 172 10.22 -3.24 4.21
N PRO A 173 11.51 -3.47 4.49
CA PRO A 173 12.52 -2.43 4.39
C PRO A 173 12.77 -1.97 2.94
N GLU A 174 12.41 -2.74 1.91
CA GLU A 174 12.60 -2.33 0.51
C GLU A 174 11.64 -1.21 0.09
N PHE A 175 10.44 -1.18 0.66
CA PHE A 175 9.44 -0.14 0.37
C PHE A 175 9.46 1.00 1.37
N SER A 176 10.07 0.79 2.54
CA SER A 176 10.05 1.77 3.61
C SER A 176 10.98 2.95 3.32
N THR A 177 10.45 4.16 3.42
CA THR A 177 11.24 5.40 3.23
C THR A 177 11.60 6.02 4.57
N THR A 178 10.59 6.23 5.42
CA THR A 178 10.73 6.73 6.78
C THR A 178 9.70 6.03 7.67
N PRO A 179 9.92 4.75 8.04
CA PRO A 179 8.97 4.02 8.86
C PRO A 179 8.79 4.71 10.21
N LYS A 180 7.59 4.60 10.79
CA LYS A 180 7.37 5.02 12.16
C LYS A 180 8.28 4.24 13.10
N ASN A 181 8.98 4.96 13.96
CA ASN A 181 9.74 4.35 15.04
C ASN A 181 8.80 4.02 16.21
N TYR A 182 8.64 2.72 16.49
CA TYR A 182 7.78 2.21 17.55
C TYR A 182 8.55 1.76 18.80
N GLY A 183 9.88 1.84 18.77
CA GLY A 183 10.73 1.50 19.91
C GLY A 183 12.18 1.22 19.49
N SER A 184 13.05 1.14 20.51
CA SER A 184 14.49 0.92 20.31
C SER A 184 14.84 -0.50 19.91
N ASP A 185 14.01 -1.49 20.28
CA ASP A 185 14.29 -2.89 19.98
C ASP A 185 13.70 -3.25 18.63
N ARG A 186 14.38 -4.15 17.91
CA ARG A 186 13.96 -4.61 16.60
C ARG A 186 14.05 -6.12 16.51
N ILE A 187 13.06 -6.71 15.84
CA ILE A 187 13.13 -8.09 15.38
C ILE A 187 13.14 -8.11 13.86
N ARG A 188 13.87 -9.09 13.33
CA ARG A 188 13.89 -9.46 11.92
C ARG A 188 13.16 -10.79 11.76
N ILE A 189 12.20 -10.85 10.85
CA ILE A 189 11.36 -12.03 10.60
C ILE A 189 11.65 -12.53 9.18
N ASP A 190 12.01 -13.80 9.04
CA ASP A 190 12.29 -14.44 7.75
C ASP A 190 11.00 -14.81 7.00
N SER A 191 10.39 -13.80 6.37
CA SER A 191 9.12 -13.93 5.67
C SER A 191 9.19 -14.87 4.47
N LYS A 192 10.35 -14.99 3.82
CA LYS A 192 10.51 -15.91 2.68
C LYS A 192 10.56 -17.36 3.13
N GLN A 193 11.28 -17.65 4.22
CA GLN A 193 11.26 -19.00 4.80
C GLN A 193 9.87 -19.35 5.34
N ILE A 194 9.15 -18.40 5.97
CA ILE A 194 7.75 -18.58 6.37
C ILE A 194 6.89 -18.95 5.16
N GLN A 195 6.98 -18.19 4.06
CA GLN A 195 6.18 -18.45 2.85
C GLN A 195 6.48 -19.82 2.24
N HIS A 196 7.75 -20.19 2.12
CA HIS A 196 8.17 -21.51 1.65
C HIS A 196 7.60 -22.63 2.54
N ASP A 197 7.66 -22.47 3.87
CA ASP A 197 7.19 -23.50 4.80
C ASP A 197 5.66 -23.61 4.84
N ILE A 198 4.93 -22.52 4.54
CA ILE A 198 3.48 -22.54 4.28
C ILE A 198 3.19 -23.36 3.02
N GLU A 199 3.89 -23.10 1.92
CA GLU A 199 3.66 -23.75 0.62
C GLU A 199 3.99 -25.25 0.62
N THR A 200 5.01 -25.65 1.40
CA THR A 200 5.36 -27.05 1.62
C THR A 200 4.47 -27.74 2.67
N GLY A 201 3.61 -26.99 3.36
CA GLY A 201 2.69 -27.50 4.38
C GLY A 201 3.34 -27.79 5.74
N LYS A 202 4.60 -27.41 5.93
CA LYS A 202 5.32 -27.51 7.21
C LYS A 202 4.75 -26.53 8.24
N LEU A 203 4.52 -25.28 7.83
CA LEU A 203 3.92 -24.25 8.66
C LEU A 203 2.44 -24.10 8.29
N LYS A 204 1.56 -24.06 9.30
CA LYS A 204 0.11 -23.96 9.12
C LYS A 204 -0.42 -22.82 9.97
N ASN A 205 -1.61 -22.33 9.62
CA ASN A 205 -2.32 -21.26 10.35
C ASN A 205 -1.52 -19.94 10.41
N VAL A 206 -0.62 -19.73 9.46
CA VAL A 206 0.12 -18.49 9.24
C VAL A 206 -0.15 -18.05 7.81
N GLU A 207 -0.32 -16.74 7.62
CA GLU A 207 -0.48 -16.14 6.30
C GLU A 207 0.34 -14.86 6.25
N VAL A 208 1.19 -14.71 5.23
CA VAL A 208 1.87 -13.44 4.96
C VAL A 208 1.02 -12.66 3.97
N ILE A 209 0.65 -11.42 4.30
CA ILE A 209 -0.04 -10.49 3.39
C ILE A 209 0.96 -9.41 3.00
N THR A 210 1.38 -9.42 1.74
CA THR A 210 2.48 -8.60 1.24
C THR A 210 2.10 -7.14 1.15
N HIS A 211 3.12 -6.28 1.03
CA HIS A 211 2.94 -4.86 0.81
C HIS A 211 2.02 -4.57 -0.37
N GLN A 212 2.24 -5.24 -1.50
CA GLN A 212 1.45 -5.03 -2.71
C GLN A 212 -0.01 -5.48 -2.53
N GLU A 213 -0.26 -6.61 -1.86
CA GLU A 213 -1.63 -7.07 -1.58
C GLU A 213 -2.41 -6.06 -0.71
N ILE A 214 -1.76 -5.47 0.30
CA ILE A 214 -2.37 -4.44 1.15
C ILE A 214 -2.61 -3.16 0.35
N VAL A 215 -1.64 -2.72 -0.45
CA VAL A 215 -1.76 -1.55 -1.33
C VAL A 215 -2.93 -1.72 -2.30
N ASP A 216 -3.06 -2.88 -2.95
CA ASP A 216 -4.13 -3.17 -3.89
C ASP A 216 -5.50 -3.19 -3.19
N HIS A 217 -5.57 -3.79 -1.99
CA HIS A 217 -6.78 -3.77 -1.16
C HIS A 217 -7.22 -2.34 -0.83
N LEU A 218 -6.28 -1.49 -0.39
CA LEU A 218 -6.56 -0.10 -0.01
C LEU A 218 -6.88 0.78 -1.22
N GLN A 219 -6.23 0.55 -2.36
CA GLN A 219 -6.52 1.25 -3.62
C GLN A 219 -7.97 0.99 -4.07
N LYS A 220 -8.42 -0.28 -4.03
CA LYS A 220 -9.83 -0.63 -4.32
C LYS A 220 -10.79 0.13 -3.41
N ARG A 221 -10.46 0.28 -2.12
CA ARG A 221 -11.27 1.05 -1.18
C ARG A 221 -11.30 2.55 -1.49
N VAL A 222 -10.18 3.14 -1.90
CA VAL A 222 -10.12 4.55 -2.34
C VAL A 222 -11.05 4.76 -3.53
N VAL A 223 -10.98 3.90 -4.56
CA VAL A 223 -11.86 3.96 -5.74
C VAL A 223 -13.33 3.88 -5.33
N GLN A 224 -13.69 2.91 -4.49
CA GLN A 224 -15.06 2.78 -3.99
C GLN A 224 -15.53 4.00 -3.18
N ALA A 225 -14.65 4.58 -2.35
CA ALA A 225 -14.97 5.80 -1.61
C ALA A 225 -15.14 7.00 -2.53
N GLN A 226 -14.34 7.10 -3.60
CA GLN A 226 -14.44 8.15 -4.60
C GLN A 226 -15.77 8.07 -5.36
N VAL A 227 -16.19 6.87 -5.77
CA VAL A 227 -17.52 6.65 -6.40
C VAL A 227 -18.65 7.12 -5.49
N ARG A 228 -18.60 6.78 -4.19
CA ARG A 228 -19.60 7.23 -3.21
C ARG A 228 -19.63 8.75 -3.05
N TYR A 229 -18.45 9.38 -2.99
CA TYR A 229 -18.33 10.83 -2.92
C TYR A 229 -18.89 11.50 -4.18
N ASN A 230 -18.51 11.04 -5.37
CA ASN A 230 -18.99 11.59 -6.64
C ASN A 230 -20.52 11.49 -6.77
N LYS A 231 -21.12 10.39 -6.29
CA LYS A 231 -22.58 10.19 -6.31
C LYS A 231 -23.31 11.10 -5.33
N ASN A 232 -22.74 11.35 -4.15
CA ASN A 232 -23.36 12.19 -3.12
C ASN A 232 -22.26 12.86 -2.27
N PRO A 233 -21.80 14.06 -2.67
CA PRO A 233 -20.83 14.82 -1.90
C PRO A 233 -21.43 15.30 -0.58
N ASN A 234 -20.89 14.82 0.54
CA ASN A 234 -21.25 15.25 1.88
C ASN A 234 -20.10 14.96 2.86
N ASP A 235 -20.16 15.54 4.05
CA ASP A 235 -19.08 15.44 5.05
C ASP A 235 -18.69 14.01 5.41
N ILE A 236 -19.66 13.09 5.44
CA ILE A 236 -19.41 11.67 5.76
C ILE A 236 -18.62 11.02 4.62
N ASN A 237 -19.02 11.24 3.38
CA ASN A 237 -18.34 10.68 2.21
C ASN A 237 -16.98 11.32 1.98
N THR A 238 -16.84 12.63 2.24
CA THR A 238 -15.55 13.33 2.25
C THR A 238 -14.59 12.70 3.26
N ARG A 239 -15.04 12.51 4.51
CA ARG A 239 -14.23 11.90 5.57
C ARG A 239 -13.80 10.48 5.20
N ARG A 240 -14.72 9.64 4.72
CA ARG A 240 -14.43 8.26 4.31
C ARG A 240 -13.42 8.18 3.18
N LEU A 241 -13.50 9.09 2.21
CA LEU A 241 -12.53 9.18 1.12
C LEU A 241 -11.16 9.60 1.64
N ASN A 242 -11.10 10.61 2.51
CA ASN A 242 -9.86 11.07 3.12
C ASN A 242 -9.21 9.99 3.99
N ASP A 243 -9.98 9.26 4.78
CA ASP A 243 -9.47 8.15 5.59
C ASP A 243 -8.90 7.04 4.69
N ALA A 244 -9.59 6.66 3.61
CA ALA A 244 -9.08 5.65 2.68
C ALA A 244 -7.77 6.09 1.99
N LYS A 245 -7.67 7.36 1.59
CA LYS A 245 -6.44 7.93 1.01
C LYS A 245 -5.31 7.94 2.04
N LYS A 246 -5.61 8.30 3.29
CA LYS A 246 -4.63 8.32 4.39
C LYS A 246 -4.12 6.93 4.73
N ASP A 247 -5.00 5.93 4.78
CA ASP A 247 -4.62 4.53 5.02
C ASP A 247 -3.64 4.07 3.93
N LEU A 248 -3.99 4.27 2.65
CA LEU A 248 -3.13 3.93 1.51
C LEU A 248 -1.77 4.63 1.57
N PHE A 249 -1.76 5.93 1.86
CA PHE A 249 -0.53 6.70 1.96
C PHE A 249 0.38 6.18 3.08
N ASN A 250 -0.17 5.94 4.27
CA ASN A 250 0.61 5.43 5.40
C ASN A 250 1.18 4.05 5.11
N THR A 251 0.37 3.14 4.57
CA THR A 251 0.83 1.80 4.16
C THR A 251 2.01 1.89 3.19
N LYS A 252 1.91 2.76 2.16
CA LYS A 252 3.01 2.97 1.19
C LYS A 252 4.26 3.53 1.84
N ARG A 253 4.14 4.55 2.70
CA ARG A 253 5.27 5.17 3.39
C ARG A 253 5.99 4.18 4.31
N ASP A 254 5.21 3.41 5.07
CA ASP A 254 5.69 2.55 6.15
C ASP A 254 6.18 1.18 5.64
N GLY A 255 5.95 0.85 4.36
CA GLY A 255 6.28 -0.46 3.80
C GLY A 255 5.49 -1.59 4.46
N GLU A 256 4.23 -1.35 4.84
CA GLU A 256 3.49 -2.27 5.72
C GLU A 256 3.36 -3.67 5.09
N VAL A 257 3.66 -4.70 5.89
CA VAL A 257 3.36 -6.12 5.66
C VAL A 257 2.64 -6.66 6.89
N LEU A 258 1.63 -7.49 6.70
CA LEU A 258 0.90 -8.12 7.80
C LEU A 258 1.18 -9.62 7.81
N ILE A 259 1.47 -10.17 8.98
CA ILE A 259 1.53 -11.64 9.16
C ILE A 259 0.36 -12.03 10.05
N LYS A 260 -0.51 -12.92 9.57
CA LYS A 260 -1.61 -13.49 10.34
C LYS A 260 -1.13 -14.66 11.18
N GLY A 261 -1.63 -14.78 12.41
CA GLY A 261 -1.45 -15.97 13.25
C GLY A 261 -0.32 -15.84 14.27
N SER A 262 0.43 -16.92 14.44
CA SER A 262 1.52 -17.07 15.42
C SER A 262 2.79 -17.56 14.74
N ILE A 263 3.90 -16.85 14.95
CA ILE A 263 5.18 -17.12 14.30
C ILE A 263 6.09 -17.87 15.28
N PRO A 264 6.57 -19.07 14.92
CA PRO A 264 7.53 -19.83 15.74
C PRO A 264 8.88 -19.10 15.90
N PRO A 265 9.61 -19.33 17.01
CA PRO A 265 10.86 -18.63 17.32
C PRO A 265 11.96 -18.82 16.28
N GLU A 266 11.98 -19.95 15.55
CA GLU A 266 13.00 -20.21 14.53
C GLU A 266 12.90 -19.29 13.29
N TYR A 267 11.80 -18.54 13.13
CA TYR A 267 11.59 -17.63 11.99
C TYR A 267 11.91 -16.17 12.30
N PHE A 268 12.35 -15.83 13.53
CA PHE A 268 12.73 -14.46 13.84
C PHE A 268 13.91 -14.36 14.80
N THR A 269 14.60 -13.22 14.75
CA THR A 269 15.76 -12.92 15.58
C THR A 269 15.70 -11.48 16.06
N PHE A 270 16.27 -11.21 17.24
CA PHE A 270 16.50 -9.84 17.72
C PHE A 270 17.73 -9.25 17.03
N GLU A 271 17.66 -7.97 16.70
CA GLU A 271 18.76 -7.19 16.10
C GLU A 271 19.25 -6.08 17.02
#